data_AF-A0A967RIS1-F1
#
_entry.id   AF-A0A967RIS1-F1
#
_cell.length_a   1.000
_cell.length_b   1.000
_cell.length_c   1.000
_cell.angle_alpha   90.00
_cell.angle_beta   90.00
_cell.angle_gamma   90.00
#
_symmetry.space_group_name_H-M   'P 1'
#
loop_
_entity.id
_entity.type
_entity.pdbx_description
1 polymer ?
#
loop_
_entity_poly.entity_id
_entity_poly.type
_entity_poly.pdbx_seq_one_letter_code
_entity_poly.pdbx_strand_id
1 'polypeptide(L)' 'MKTQVGIIGAGPSGLLLARLLHLQGIESIIVERQS' A
#
# COMPACT_ATOMS: atom_id res chain seq x y z
N MET A 1 4.09 -8.65 11.38
CA MET A 1 4.16 -7.33 10.72
C MET A 1 2.90 -6.57 11.11
N LYS A 2 3.01 -5.35 11.64
CA LYS A 2 1.87 -4.50 12.00
C LYS A 2 2.00 -3.22 11.18
N THR A 3 0.94 -2.82 10.49
CA THR A 3 0.84 -1.57 9.73
C THR A 3 -0.51 -0.94 10.04
N GLN A 4 -0.65 0.36 9.82
CA GLN A 4 -1.96 1.00 9.90
C GLN A 4 -2.87 0.60 8.74
N VAL A 5 -2.29 0.44 7.54
CA VAL A 5 -3.06 0.10 6.32
C VAL A 5 -2.38 -1.04 5.56
N GLY A 6 -3.14 -2.07 5.24
CA GLY A 6 -2.76 -3.11 4.25
C GLY A 6 -3.44 -2.86 2.92
N ILE A 7 -2.69 -2.84 1.83
CA ILE A 7 -3.17 -2.67 0.45
C ILE A 7 -3.04 -4.01 -0.27
N ILE A 8 -4.15 -4.55 -0.79
CA ILE A 8 -4.15 -5.78 -1.59
C ILE A 8 -4.18 -5.40 -3.08
N GLY A 9 -3.14 -5.78 -3.80
CA GLY A 9 -2.94 -5.46 -5.22
C GLY A 9 -1.85 -4.40 -5.46
N ALA A 10 -0.84 -4.72 -6.26
CA ALA A 10 0.28 -3.84 -6.64
C ALA A 10 0.07 -3.16 -8.01
N GLY A 11 -1.17 -3.07 -8.49
CA GLY A 11 -1.52 -2.32 -9.68
C GLY A 11 -1.39 -0.79 -9.50
N PRO A 12 -1.65 0.00 -10.56
CA PRO A 12 -1.50 1.45 -10.54
C PRO A 12 -2.28 2.15 -9.42
N SER A 13 -3.49 1.67 -9.13
CA SER A 13 -4.33 2.19 -8.05
C SER A 13 -3.74 1.93 -6.66
N GLY A 14 -3.22 0.73 -6.40
CA GLY A 14 -2.58 0.36 -5.13
C GLY A 14 -1.30 1.17 -4.89
N LEU A 15 -0.50 1.37 -5.94
CA LEU A 15 0.71 2.19 -5.89
C LEU A 15 0.40 3.67 -5.68
N LEU A 16 -0.62 4.21 -6.37
CA LEU A 16 -1.07 5.58 -6.17
C LEU A 16 -1.55 5.81 -4.72
N LEU A 17 -2.37 4.88 -4.20
CA LEU A 17 -2.85 4.93 -2.82
C LEU A 17 -1.68 4.90 -1.82
N ALA A 18 -0.72 3.99 -1.99
CA ALA A 18 0.45 3.91 -1.12
C ALA A 18 1.26 5.22 -1.11
N ARG A 19 1.40 5.89 -2.27
CA ARG A 19 2.06 7.19 -2.36
C ARG A 19 1.28 8.28 -1.62
N LEU A 20 -0.04 8.32 -1.75
CA LEU A 20 -0.88 9.29 -1.04
C LEU A 20 -0.80 9.08 0.47
N LEU A 21 -0.89 7.83 0.93
CA LEU A 21 -0.76 7.49 2.36
C LEU A 21 0.62 7.90 2.90
N HIS A 22 1.70 7.65 2.14
CA HIS A 22 3.04 8.10 2.51
C HIS A 22 3.14 9.62 2.65
N LEU A 23 2.53 10.40 1.74
CA LEU A 23 2.50 11.88 1.83
C LEU A 23 1.71 12.38 3.05
N GLN A 24 0.79 11.59 3.58
CA GLN A 24 0.03 11.88 4.80
C GLN A 24 0.70 11.31 6.07
N GLY A 25 1.90 10.73 5.96
CA GLY A 25 2.60 10.12 7.10
C GLY A 25 1.95 8.82 7.60
N ILE A 26 1.11 8.18 6.78
CA ILE A 26 0.42 6.93 7.12
C ILE A 26 1.25 5.74 6.65
N GLU A 27 1.64 4.88 7.59
CA GLU A 27 2.33 3.63 7.30
C GLU A 27 1.40 2.67 6.55
N SER A 28 1.88 2.13 5.43
CA SER A 28 1.13 1.16 4.63
C SER A 28 2.03 0.06 4.07
N ILE A 29 1.46 -1.13 3.89
CA ILE A 29 2.13 -2.29 3.28
C ILE A 29 1.30 -2.76 2.09
N ILE A 30 1.94 -3.00 0.94
CA ILE A 30 1.31 -3.57 -0.25
C ILE A 30 1.57 -5.08 -0.29
N VAL A 31 0.52 -5.86 -0.57
CA VAL A 31 0.58 -7.30 -0.78
C VAL A 31 -0.02 -7.61 -2.15
N GLU A 32 0.73 -8.30 -3.00
CA GLU A 32 0.27 -8.81 -4.30
C GLU A 32 0.55 -10.31 -4.36
N ARG A 33 -0.31 -11.06 -5.05
CA ARG A 33 -0.01 -12.44 -5.35
C ARG A 33 1.00 -12.44 -6.50
N GLN A 34 2.27 -12.73 -6.21
CA GLN A 34 3.24 -13.02 -7.27
C GLN A 34 2.78 -14.23 -8.09
N SER A 35 3.12 -14.20 -9.39
CA SER A 35 3.58 -15.38 -10.13
C SER A 35 5.09 -15.30 -10.23
#